data_AF-A0A497FDP3-F1
#
_entry.id   AF-A0A497FDP3-F1
#
_cell.length_a   1.000
_cell.length_b   1.000
_cell.length_c   1.000
_cell.angle_alpha   90.00
_cell.angle_beta   90.00
_cell.angle_gamma   90.00
#
_symmetry.space_group_name_H-M   'P 1'
#
loop_
_entity.id
_entity.type
_entity.pdbx_description
1 polymer ?
#
loop_
_entity_poly.entity_id
_entity_poly.type
_entity_poly.pdbx_seq_one_letter_code
_entity_poly.pdbx_strand_id
1 'polypeptide(L)'
;MTRNFTLRGAVAGLVTGIVVTAYTYIKWNTIEKLVIELVKIQVPGETVQEAIAKTLATLEFTKPLIPIYNIVAMTVVGALFGLLATYLATKIETRDYVIAIATGLTYTALTTAPALTLNPQILSTVLKYIPLQEVLLPGITYTTTLTILSTRGPWREIEEVKPKIY
;
A
#
# COMPACT_ATOMS: atom_id res chain seq x y z
N MET A 1 19.92 20.19 -12.76
CA MET A 1 18.92 20.12 -11.68
C MET A 1 18.57 18.65 -11.49
N THR A 2 19.00 18.03 -10.40
CA THR A 2 18.75 16.59 -10.13
C THR A 2 17.26 16.39 -9.87
N ARG A 3 16.62 15.51 -10.66
CA ARG A 3 15.19 15.19 -10.51
C ARG A 3 14.98 14.39 -9.24
N ASN A 4 14.47 15.00 -8.17
CA ASN A 4 14.22 14.33 -6.89
C ASN A 4 12.75 13.92 -6.77
N PHE A 5 12.49 12.61 -6.73
CA PHE A 5 11.15 12.04 -6.60
C PHE A 5 10.83 11.60 -5.16
N THR A 6 11.76 11.74 -4.21
CA THR A 6 11.60 11.22 -2.84
C THR A 6 10.38 11.79 -2.14
N LEU A 7 10.19 13.12 -2.22
CA LEU A 7 9.03 13.79 -1.63
C LEU A 7 7.73 13.39 -2.32
N ARG A 8 7.71 13.33 -3.66
CA ARG A 8 6.54 12.87 -4.43
C ARG A 8 6.17 11.43 -4.08
N GLY A 9 7.16 10.56 -3.91
CA GLY A 9 7.00 9.18 -3.46
C GLY A 9 6.42 9.10 -2.06
N ALA A 10 6.91 9.91 -1.11
CA ALA A 10 6.38 9.98 0.24
C ALA A 10 4.91 10.45 0.26
N VAL A 11 4.57 11.50 -0.50
CA VAL A 11 3.19 12.00 -0.63
C VAL A 11 2.28 10.95 -1.29
N ALA A 12 2.73 10.28 -2.36
CA ALA A 12 1.98 9.20 -2.98
C ALA A 12 1.74 8.02 -2.01
N GLY A 13 2.74 7.72 -1.18
CA GLY A 13 2.64 6.74 -0.09
C GLY A 13 1.63 7.14 0.97
N LEU A 14 1.64 8.40 1.41
CA LEU A 14 0.68 8.95 2.36
C LEU A 14 -0.76 8.86 1.83
N VAL A 15 -1.00 9.32 0.61
CA VAL A 15 -2.33 9.23 -0.04
C VAL A 15 -2.78 7.77 -0.13
N THR A 16 -1.88 6.87 -0.52
CA THR A 16 -2.15 5.43 -0.55
C THR A 16 -2.53 4.89 0.82
N GLY A 17 -1.78 5.25 1.88
CA GLY A 17 -2.08 4.84 3.26
C GLY A 17 -3.45 5.32 3.74
N ILE A 18 -3.84 6.55 3.39
CA ILE A 18 -5.18 7.09 3.70
C ILE A 18 -6.27 6.29 2.97
N VAL A 19 -6.11 6.05 1.66
CA VAL A 19 -7.10 5.31 0.86
C VAL A 19 -7.23 3.88 1.35
N VAL A 20 -6.12 3.18 1.60
CA VAL A 20 -6.12 1.81 2.13
C VAL A 20 -6.75 1.75 3.52
N THR A 21 -6.48 2.72 4.38
CA THR A 21 -7.12 2.80 5.69
C THR A 21 -8.64 2.94 5.56
N ALA A 22 -9.11 3.93 4.80
CA ALA A 22 -10.55 4.12 4.56
C ALA A 22 -11.19 2.84 4.00
N TYR A 23 -10.51 2.21 3.04
CA TYR A 23 -10.92 0.95 2.44
C TYR A 23 -11.06 -0.19 3.47
N THR A 24 -10.05 -0.36 4.34
CA THR A 24 -10.07 -1.36 5.42
C THR A 24 -11.26 -1.18 6.36
N TYR A 25 -11.59 0.05 6.75
CA TYR A 25 -12.76 0.31 7.61
C TYR A 25 -14.09 0.04 6.90
N ILE A 26 -14.21 0.40 5.62
CA ILE A 26 -15.41 0.12 4.82
C ILE A 26 -15.64 -1.40 4.73
N LYS A 27 -14.56 -2.20 4.65
CA LYS A 27 -14.61 -3.65 4.48
C LYS A 27 -14.43 -4.44 5.76
N TRP A 28 -14.53 -3.80 6.93
CA TRP A 28 -14.21 -4.42 8.21
C TRP A 28 -14.95 -5.75 8.43
N ASN A 29 -16.27 -5.78 8.22
CA ASN A 29 -17.08 -6.99 8.37
C ASN A 29 -16.66 -8.13 7.42
N THR A 30 -16.13 -7.79 6.24
CA THR A 30 -15.61 -8.76 5.28
C THR A 30 -14.27 -9.33 5.76
N ILE A 31 -13.41 -8.47 6.32
CA ILE A 31 -12.12 -8.86 6.90
C ILE A 31 -12.33 -9.79 8.10
N GLU A 32 -13.28 -9.49 8.99
CA GLU A 32 -13.62 -10.37 10.12
C GLU A 32 -14.03 -11.78 9.64
N LYS A 33 -14.91 -11.86 8.64
CA LYS A 33 -15.33 -13.14 8.05
C LYS A 33 -14.16 -13.90 7.42
N LEU A 34 -13.30 -13.19 6.68
CA LEU A 34 -12.09 -13.76 6.10
C LEU A 34 -11.19 -14.34 7.20
N VAL A 35 -10.91 -13.57 8.26
CA VAL A 35 -10.07 -14.01 9.38
C VAL A 35 -10.66 -15.25 10.06
N ILE A 36 -11.98 -15.29 10.29
CA ILE A 36 -12.65 -16.48 10.84
C ILE A 36 -12.44 -17.70 9.94
N GLU A 37 -12.61 -17.57 8.63
CA GLU A 37 -12.44 -18.67 7.68
C GLU A 37 -10.97 -19.12 7.62
N LEU A 38 -10.01 -18.18 7.68
CA LEU A 38 -8.59 -18.50 7.76
C LEU A 38 -8.22 -19.25 9.04
N VAL A 39 -8.77 -18.85 10.19
CA VAL A 39 -8.55 -19.58 11.46
C VAL A 39 -9.10 -21.00 11.38
N LYS A 40 -10.28 -21.20 10.80
CA LYS A 40 -10.86 -22.54 10.61
C LYS A 40 -10.01 -23.44 9.71
N ILE A 41 -9.32 -22.87 8.72
CA ILE A 41 -8.40 -23.60 7.84
C ILE A 41 -7.11 -23.96 8.59
N GLN A 42 -6.59 -23.05 9.42
CA GLN A 42 -5.28 -23.21 10.06
C GLN A 42 -5.31 -24.02 11.36
N VAL A 43 -6.39 -23.93 12.13
CA VAL A 43 -6.56 -24.63 13.42
C VAL A 43 -7.82 -25.48 13.33
N PRO A 44 -7.74 -26.75 12.91
CA PRO A 44 -8.89 -27.65 12.91
C PRO A 44 -9.14 -28.26 14.29
N GLY A 45 -10.40 -28.60 14.59
CA GLY A 45 -10.79 -29.38 15.79
C GLY A 45 -11.52 -28.58 16.88
N GLU A 46 -11.58 -29.13 18.10
CA GLU A 46 -12.35 -28.56 19.22
C GLU A 46 -11.83 -27.17 19.67
N THR A 47 -10.57 -26.85 19.38
CA THR A 47 -9.93 -25.57 19.75
C THR A 47 -10.24 -24.43 18.78
N VAL A 48 -10.92 -24.68 17.66
CA VAL A 48 -11.30 -23.68 16.64
C VAL A 48 -12.03 -22.49 17.27
N GLN A 49 -13.01 -22.76 18.14
CA GLN A 49 -13.86 -21.73 18.75
C GLN A 49 -13.03 -20.77 19.62
N GLU A 50 -12.12 -21.32 20.43
CA GLU A 50 -11.22 -20.54 21.26
C GLU A 50 -10.23 -19.72 20.42
N ALA A 51 -9.68 -20.32 19.36
CA ALA A 51 -8.78 -19.64 18.43
C ALA A 51 -9.49 -18.47 17.72
N ILE A 52 -10.74 -18.66 17.28
CA ILE A 52 -11.56 -17.59 16.70
C ILE A 52 -11.75 -16.46 17.70
N ALA A 53 -12.18 -16.76 18.93
CA ALA A 53 -12.42 -15.75 19.96
C ALA A 53 -11.16 -14.92 20.27
N LYS A 54 -10.01 -15.56 20.43
CA LYS A 54 -8.71 -14.89 20.65
C LYS A 54 -8.30 -14.03 19.45
N THR A 55 -8.51 -14.53 18.24
CA THR A 55 -8.16 -13.80 17.02
C THR A 55 -9.04 -12.57 16.83
N LEU A 56 -10.35 -12.67 17.06
CA LEU A 56 -11.26 -11.53 16.98
C LEU A 56 -10.98 -10.48 18.06
N ALA A 57 -10.66 -10.90 19.29
CA ALA A 57 -10.23 -9.98 20.34
C ALA A 57 -8.95 -9.23 19.96
N THR A 58 -7.99 -9.92 19.33
CA THR A 58 -6.76 -9.30 18.80
C THR A 58 -7.06 -8.33 17.66
N LEU A 59 -7.99 -8.68 16.77
CA LEU A 59 -8.39 -7.85 15.65
C LEU A 59 -9.06 -6.55 16.12
N GLU A 60 -9.96 -6.62 17.10
CA GLU A 60 -10.58 -5.43 17.71
C GLU A 60 -9.56 -4.57 18.48
N PHE A 61 -8.62 -5.20 19.20
CA PHE A 61 -7.55 -4.48 19.88
C PHE A 61 -6.63 -3.72 18.91
N THR A 62 -6.33 -4.32 17.75
CA THR A 62 -5.42 -3.73 16.74
C THR A 62 -6.11 -2.76 15.81
N LYS A 63 -7.43 -2.82 15.66
CA LYS A 63 -8.26 -1.93 14.84
C LYS A 63 -7.91 -0.43 14.94
N PRO A 64 -7.77 0.19 16.14
CA PRO A 64 -7.41 1.62 16.22
C PRO A 64 -5.98 1.93 15.77
N LEU A 65 -5.10 0.94 15.69
CA LEU A 65 -3.70 1.11 15.26
C LEU A 65 -3.54 1.03 13.74
N ILE A 66 -4.52 0.46 13.03
CA ILE A 66 -4.49 0.28 11.57
C ILE A 66 -4.23 1.58 10.80
N PRO A 67 -4.88 2.74 11.10
CA PRO A 67 -4.59 3.99 10.41
C PRO A 67 -3.13 4.39 10.53
N ILE A 68 -2.58 4.33 11.74
CA ILE A 68 -1.21 4.75 12.04
C ILE A 68 -0.24 3.83 11.29
N TYR A 69 -0.45 2.52 11.39
CA TYR A 69 0.36 1.53 10.70
C TYR A 69 0.34 1.75 9.18
N ASN A 70 -0.83 1.81 8.56
CA ASN A 70 -0.96 1.96 7.11
C ASN A 70 -0.37 3.29 6.62
N ILE A 71 -0.65 4.40 7.29
CA ILE A 71 -0.13 5.72 6.90
C ILE A 71 1.39 5.74 7.00
N VAL A 72 1.96 5.31 8.12
CA VAL A 72 3.42 5.34 8.33
C VAL A 72 4.11 4.37 7.38
N ALA A 73 3.64 3.12 7.31
CA ALA A 73 4.25 2.09 6.46
C ALA A 73 4.21 2.50 4.99
N MET A 74 3.06 2.96 4.49
CA MET A 74 2.93 3.35 3.07
C MET A 74 3.72 4.62 2.75
N THR A 75 3.84 5.57 3.68
CA THR A 75 4.66 6.78 3.49
C THR A 75 6.15 6.42 3.40
N VAL A 76 6.64 5.58 4.31
CA VAL A 76 8.05 5.13 4.32
C VAL A 76 8.37 4.34 3.06
N VAL A 77 7.55 3.34 2.73
CA VAL A 77 7.73 2.55 1.50
C VAL A 77 7.62 3.46 0.27
N GLY A 78 6.65 4.36 0.24
CA GLY A 78 6.48 5.34 -0.84
C GLY A 78 7.72 6.20 -1.06
N ALA A 79 8.38 6.65 0.01
CA ALA A 79 9.63 7.40 -0.05
C ALA A 79 10.79 6.57 -0.62
N LEU A 80 10.90 5.29 -0.23
CA LEU A 80 11.90 4.36 -0.78
C LEU A 80 11.71 4.15 -2.29
N PHE A 81 10.48 4.02 -2.75
CA PHE A 81 10.20 3.94 -4.18
C PHE A 81 10.38 5.30 -4.89
N GLY A 82 10.20 6.42 -4.19
CA GLY A 82 10.61 7.74 -4.68
C GLY A 82 12.13 7.86 -4.86
N LEU A 83 12.93 7.23 -4.00
CA LEU A 83 14.38 7.11 -4.19
C LEU A 83 14.72 6.23 -5.40
N LEU A 84 14.00 5.12 -5.60
CA LEU A 84 14.13 4.30 -6.80
C LEU A 84 13.81 5.11 -8.07
N ALA A 85 12.71 5.88 -8.08
CA ALA A 85 12.37 6.77 -9.20
C ALA A 85 13.47 7.80 -9.46
N THR A 86 14.03 8.39 -8.40
CA THR A 86 15.16 9.32 -8.50
C THR A 86 16.37 8.65 -9.13
N TYR A 87 16.71 7.43 -8.70
CA TYR A 87 17.79 6.64 -9.30
C TYR A 87 17.54 6.35 -10.78
N LEU A 88 16.34 5.86 -11.13
CA LEU A 88 15.96 5.60 -12.52
C LEU A 88 16.03 6.86 -13.38
N ALA A 89 15.62 8.01 -12.85
CA ALA A 89 15.69 9.30 -13.55
C ALA A 89 17.13 9.76 -13.85
N THR A 90 18.12 9.30 -13.09
CA THR A 90 19.55 9.55 -13.39
C THR A 90 20.14 8.60 -14.41
N LYS A 91 19.49 7.45 -14.66
CA LYS A 91 19.98 6.40 -15.56
C LYS A 91 19.25 6.36 -16.90
N ILE A 92 18.00 6.82 -16.93
CA ILE A 92 17.12 6.72 -18.09
C ILE A 92 16.71 8.13 -18.51
N GLU A 93 17.11 8.52 -19.71
CA GLU A 93 16.69 9.79 -20.31
C GLU A 93 15.27 9.68 -20.86
N THR A 94 14.28 9.69 -19.95
CA THR A 94 12.86 9.68 -20.31
C THR A 94 12.08 10.74 -19.55
N ARG A 95 10.77 10.82 -19.82
CA ARG A 95 9.86 11.76 -19.17
C ARG A 95 9.53 11.29 -17.75
N ASP A 96 9.33 12.24 -16.85
CA ASP A 96 9.13 11.97 -15.42
C ASP A 96 7.93 11.07 -15.13
N TYR A 97 6.84 11.19 -15.91
CA TYR A 97 5.68 10.31 -15.77
C TYR A 97 5.98 8.86 -16.19
N VAL A 98 6.90 8.63 -17.13
CA VAL A 98 7.29 7.26 -17.54
C VAL A 98 8.06 6.58 -16.41
N ILE A 99 8.96 7.32 -15.76
CA ILE A 99 9.68 6.86 -14.57
C ILE A 99 8.68 6.57 -13.44
N ALA A 100 7.73 7.47 -13.19
CA ALA A 100 6.70 7.28 -12.17
C ALA A 100 5.85 6.02 -12.40
N ILE A 101 5.42 5.76 -13.65
CA ILE A 101 4.67 4.55 -14.01
C ILE A 101 5.54 3.30 -13.77
N ALA A 102 6.80 3.30 -14.24
CA ALA A 102 7.70 2.16 -14.05
C ALA A 102 7.93 1.86 -12.55
N THR A 103 8.16 2.90 -11.76
CA THR A 103 8.29 2.79 -10.30
C THR A 103 7.01 2.27 -9.65
N GLY A 104 5.85 2.78 -10.05
CA GLY A 104 4.55 2.33 -9.53
C GLY A 104 4.22 0.88 -9.87
N LEU A 105 4.58 0.42 -11.07
CA LEU A 105 4.48 -0.99 -11.45
C LEU A 105 5.42 -1.87 -10.63
N THR A 106 6.63 -1.41 -10.34
CA THR A 106 7.59 -2.13 -9.48
C THR A 106 7.07 -2.20 -8.04
N TYR A 107 6.51 -1.10 -7.53
CA TYR A 107 5.84 -1.06 -6.23
C TYR A 107 4.70 -2.08 -6.16
N THR A 108 3.83 -2.10 -7.18
CA THR A 108 2.70 -3.02 -7.25
C THR A 108 3.20 -4.47 -7.27
N ALA A 109 4.13 -4.79 -8.16
CA ALA A 109 4.69 -6.14 -8.28
C ALA A 109 5.30 -6.64 -6.96
N LEU A 110 6.10 -5.81 -6.29
CA LEU A 110 6.77 -6.20 -5.04
C LEU A 110 5.81 -6.32 -3.85
N THR A 111 4.76 -5.51 -3.81
CA THR A 111 3.75 -5.59 -2.74
C THR A 111 2.78 -6.75 -2.95
N THR A 112 2.52 -7.16 -4.19
CA THR A 112 1.63 -8.29 -4.50
C THR A 112 2.34 -9.64 -4.63
N ALA A 113 3.63 -9.67 -4.95
CA ALA A 113 4.39 -10.91 -5.14
C ALA A 113 4.31 -11.88 -3.94
N PRO A 114 4.36 -11.43 -2.67
CA PRO A 114 4.22 -12.34 -1.53
C PRO A 114 2.87 -13.07 -1.49
N ALA A 115 1.80 -12.51 -2.08
CA ALA A 115 0.52 -13.21 -2.14
C ALA A 115 0.58 -14.47 -3.03
N LEU A 116 1.49 -14.49 -4.01
CA LEU A 116 1.68 -15.63 -4.93
C LEU A 116 2.39 -16.81 -4.26
N THR A 117 3.04 -16.60 -3.12
CA THR A 117 3.73 -17.67 -2.38
C THR A 117 2.86 -18.29 -1.29
N LEU A 118 1.62 -17.79 -1.12
CA LEU A 118 0.66 -18.34 -0.16
C LEU A 118 0.20 -19.74 -0.58
N ASN A 119 -0.19 -20.55 0.42
CA ASN A 119 -0.84 -21.83 0.16
C ASN A 119 -2.09 -21.62 -0.73
N PRO A 120 -2.34 -22.44 -1.77
CA PRO A 120 -3.45 -22.24 -2.70
C PRO A 120 -4.83 -22.17 -2.04
N GLN A 121 -5.05 -22.90 -0.95
CA GLN A 121 -6.30 -22.86 -0.18
C GLN A 121 -6.46 -21.55 0.60
N ILE A 122 -5.36 -20.99 1.11
CA ILE A 122 -5.37 -19.68 1.75
C ILE A 122 -5.60 -18.60 0.69
N LEU A 123 -4.91 -18.67 -0.44
CA LEU A 123 -5.05 -17.70 -1.53
C LEU A 123 -6.47 -17.68 -2.11
N SER A 124 -7.08 -18.85 -2.35
CA SER A 124 -8.45 -18.94 -2.84
C SER A 124 -9.46 -18.38 -1.83
N THR A 125 -9.23 -18.63 -0.54
CA THR A 125 -10.04 -18.05 0.55
C THR A 125 -9.89 -16.53 0.60
N VAL A 126 -8.68 -15.99 0.50
CA VAL A 126 -8.46 -14.54 0.44
C VAL A 126 -9.17 -13.93 -0.76
N LEU A 127 -8.99 -14.49 -1.96
CA LEU A 127 -9.58 -13.96 -3.20
C LEU A 127 -11.11 -14.06 -3.25
N LYS A 128 -11.72 -14.99 -2.48
CA LYS A 128 -13.17 -15.07 -2.29
C LYS A 128 -13.73 -13.84 -1.56
N TYR A 129 -12.97 -13.26 -0.63
CA TYR A 129 -13.41 -12.11 0.17
C TYR A 129 -12.84 -10.78 -0.32
N ILE A 130 -11.63 -10.78 -0.87
CA ILE A 130 -10.91 -9.62 -1.37
C ILE A 130 -10.50 -9.93 -2.82
N PRO A 131 -11.35 -9.59 -3.81
CA PRO A 131 -11.03 -9.85 -5.21
C PRO A 131 -9.78 -9.09 -5.66
N LEU A 132 -9.18 -9.58 -6.75
CA LEU A 132 -7.85 -9.14 -7.21
C LEU A 132 -7.74 -7.62 -7.41
N GLN A 133 -8.79 -6.96 -7.91
CA GLN A 133 -8.78 -5.50 -8.07
C GLN A 133 -8.61 -4.74 -6.75
N GLU A 134 -9.09 -5.30 -5.64
CA GLU A 134 -8.96 -4.70 -4.31
C GLU A 134 -7.56 -4.95 -3.74
N VAL A 135 -6.94 -6.10 -4.05
CA VAL A 135 -5.53 -6.38 -3.73
C VAL A 135 -4.60 -5.39 -4.45
N LEU A 136 -4.95 -5.00 -5.67
CA LEU A 136 -4.18 -4.04 -6.47
C LEU A 136 -4.40 -2.58 -6.08
N LEU A 137 -5.38 -2.28 -5.21
CA LEU A 137 -5.74 -0.91 -4.82
C LEU A 137 -4.54 -0.07 -4.37
N PRO A 138 -3.65 -0.53 -3.46
CA PRO A 138 -2.50 0.27 -3.03
C PRO A 138 -1.56 0.61 -4.20
N GLY A 139 -1.33 -0.36 -5.09
CA GLY A 139 -0.50 -0.19 -6.27
C GLY A 139 -1.07 0.82 -7.25
N ILE A 140 -2.37 0.74 -7.52
CA ILE A 140 -3.10 1.68 -8.38
C ILE A 140 -3.03 3.08 -7.78
N THR A 141 -3.37 3.26 -6.51
CA THR A 141 -3.39 4.58 -5.86
C THR A 141 -2.01 5.21 -5.83
N TYR A 142 -0.98 4.42 -5.51
CA TYR A 142 0.40 4.91 -5.48
C TYR A 142 0.84 5.35 -6.87
N THR A 143 0.65 4.48 -7.87
CA THR A 143 1.07 4.75 -9.25
C THR A 143 0.36 5.97 -9.82
N THR A 144 -0.96 6.07 -9.66
CA THR A 144 -1.74 7.20 -10.14
C THR A 144 -1.30 8.50 -9.47
N THR A 145 -1.13 8.49 -8.14
CA THR A 145 -0.72 9.70 -7.40
C THR A 145 0.68 10.13 -7.79
N LEU A 146 1.65 9.21 -7.82
CA LEU A 146 3.02 9.51 -8.21
C LEU A 146 3.10 10.03 -9.66
N THR A 147 2.30 9.45 -10.56
CA THR A 147 2.22 9.89 -11.95
C THR A 147 1.68 11.32 -12.05
N ILE A 148 0.57 11.63 -11.37
CA ILE A 148 -0.01 12.98 -11.33
C ILE A 148 1.02 13.99 -10.80
N LEU A 149 1.67 13.68 -9.67
CA LEU A 149 2.71 14.54 -9.08
C LEU A 149 3.94 14.71 -9.99
N SER A 150 4.16 13.79 -10.92
CA SER A 150 5.27 13.82 -11.88
C SER A 150 4.92 14.49 -13.21
N THR A 151 3.65 14.84 -13.43
CA THR A 151 3.21 15.65 -14.58
C THR A 151 3.32 17.15 -14.27
N ARG A 152 3.29 17.99 -15.32
CA ARG A 152 3.28 19.45 -15.15
C ARG A 152 1.93 19.86 -14.52
N GLY A 153 1.95 20.48 -13.35
CA GLY A 153 0.76 20.90 -12.62
C GLY A 153 1.05 21.82 -11.43
N PRO A 154 0.01 22.28 -10.72
CA PRO A 154 0.12 23.28 -9.64
C PRO A 154 0.95 22.80 -8.44
N TRP A 155 1.16 21.50 -8.30
CA TRP A 155 1.98 20.87 -7.26
C TRP A 155 3.48 21.14 -7.37
N ARG A 156 3.98 21.70 -8.49
CA ARG A 156 5.39 22.07 -8.64
C ARG A 156 5.82 23.15 -7.65
N GLU A 157 4.92 24.05 -7.29
CA GLU A 157 5.19 25.13 -6.34
C GLU A 157 5.54 24.59 -4.95
N ILE A 158 5.00 23.42 -4.58
CA ILE A 158 5.28 22.74 -3.30
C ILE A 158 6.74 22.30 -3.19
N GLU A 159 7.40 22.01 -4.32
CA GLU A 159 8.83 21.64 -4.35
C GLU A 159 9.76 22.86 -4.41
N GLU A 160 9.25 24.01 -4.85
CA GLU A 160 10.02 25.24 -5.04
C GLU A 160 10.06 26.15 -3.81
N VAL A 161 9.28 25.83 -2.76
CA VAL A 161 9.40 26.49 -1.44
C VAL A 161 10.73 26.09 -0.80
N LYS A 162 11.82 26.77 -1.21
CA LYS A 162 13.10 26.72 -0.49
C LYS A 162 12.88 27.28 0.92
N PRO A 163 13.42 26.65 1.96
CA PRO A 163 13.41 27.26 3.29
C PRO A 163 14.15 28.60 3.20
N LYS A 164 13.44 29.70 3.53
CA LYS A 164 14.10 30.98 3.78
C LYS A 164 14.92 30.79 5.03
N ILE A 165 16.24 30.70 4.86
CA ILE A 165 17.18 30.79 5.97
C ILE A 165 17.06 32.23 6.47
N TYR A 166 16.49 32.41 7.67
CA TYR A 166 16.51 33.68 8.40
C TYR A 166 17.81 33.77 9.21
#